data_AF-A0A2M8HFL3-F1
#
_entry.id   AF-A0A2M8HFL3-F1
#
_cell.length_a   1.000
_cell.length_b   1.000
_cell.length_c   1.000
_cell.angle_alpha   90.00
_cell.angle_beta   90.00
_cell.angle_gamma   90.00
#
_symmetry.space_group_name_H-M   'P 1'
#
loop_
_entity.id
_entity.type
_entity.pdbx_description
1 polymer ?
#
loop_
_entity_poly.entity_id
_entity_poly.type
_entity_poly.pdbx_seq_one_letter_code
_entity_poly.pdbx_strand_id
1 'polypeptide(L)'
;MIRTLTHLGDIFLWPQNTVIIIDEFENSLGVNCLDVVTENIITEQDKLQFILTSHHPYIINNININNWKIVTRKGGKVSTHNASKFNLGSSNHEGFIKLINLLEDQI
;
A
#
# COMPACT_ATOMS: atom_id res chain seq x y z
N MET A 1 -20.31 -5.22 2.98
CA MET A 1 -20.72 -6.17 1.91
C MET A 1 -21.10 -5.45 0.61
N ILE A 2 -22.09 -4.54 0.59
CA ILE A 2 -22.43 -3.82 -0.66
C ILE A 2 -21.28 -2.95 -1.20
N ARG A 3 -20.57 -2.23 -0.32
CA ARG A 3 -19.37 -1.45 -0.69
C ARG A 3 -18.26 -2.30 -1.31
N THR A 4 -18.03 -3.50 -0.77
CA THR A 4 -17.06 -4.46 -1.32
C THR A 4 -17.44 -4.88 -2.73
N LEU A 5 -18.73 -5.16 -2.96
CA LEU A 5 -19.24 -5.50 -4.28
C LEU A 5 -19.14 -4.33 -5.25
N THR A 6 -19.40 -3.10 -4.78
CA THR A 6 -19.21 -1.87 -5.57
C THR A 6 -17.75 -1.70 -5.97
N HIS A 7 -16.80 -1.83 -5.03
CA HIS A 7 -15.37 -1.74 -5.35
C HIS A 7 -14.91 -2.81 -6.35
N LEU A 8 -15.38 -4.05 -6.20
CA LEU A 8 -15.08 -5.10 -7.17
C LEU A 8 -15.70 -4.79 -8.54
N GLY A 9 -16.96 -4.38 -8.58
CA GLY A 9 -17.65 -3.99 -9.82
C GLY A 9 -16.92 -2.84 -10.53
N ASP A 10 -16.51 -1.83 -9.78
CA ASP A 10 -15.76 -0.68 -10.28
C ASP A 10 -14.42 -1.12 -10.88
N ILE A 11 -13.64 -1.95 -10.18
CA ILE A 11 -12.36 -2.47 -10.68
C ILE A 11 -12.52 -3.24 -11.99
N PHE A 12 -13.55 -4.08 -12.12
CA PHE A 12 -13.74 -4.91 -13.32
C PHE A 12 -14.38 -4.18 -14.50
N LEU A 13 -15.13 -3.10 -14.25
CA LEU A 13 -15.90 -2.40 -15.28
C LEU A 13 -15.26 -1.07 -15.72
N TRP A 14 -14.23 -0.60 -15.02
CA TRP A 14 -13.60 0.66 -15.37
C TRP A 14 -12.86 0.62 -16.70
N PRO A 15 -12.87 1.74 -17.46
CA PRO A 15 -12.07 1.86 -18.67
C PRO A 15 -10.58 1.69 -18.37
N GLN A 16 -9.84 1.17 -19.34
CA GLN A 16 -8.39 1.09 -19.26
C GLN A 16 -7.77 2.49 -19.05
N ASN A 17 -6.66 2.54 -18.32
CA ASN A 17 -5.91 3.74 -17.93
C ASN A 17 -6.67 4.67 -16.95
N THR A 18 -7.70 4.17 -16.28
CA THR A 18 -8.38 4.92 -15.20
C THR A 18 -7.46 5.03 -13.98
N VAL A 19 -7.44 6.22 -13.36
CA VAL A 19 -6.74 6.48 -12.10
C VAL A 19 -7.74 6.43 -10.96
N ILE A 20 -7.41 5.64 -9.94
CA ILE A 20 -8.31 5.30 -8.85
C ILE A 20 -7.61 5.70 -7.56
N ILE A 21 -8.26 6.55 -6.77
CA ILE A 21 -7.73 7.04 -5.51
C ILE A 21 -8.67 6.60 -4.40
N ILE A 22 -8.14 5.84 -3.44
CA ILE A 22 -8.90 5.37 -2.28
C ILE A 22 -8.11 5.75 -1.03
N ASP A 23 -8.74 6.56 -0.19
CA ASP A 23 -8.22 6.86 1.13
C ASP A 23 -8.72 5.79 2.13
N GLU A 24 -7.84 5.34 3.01
CA GLU A 24 -8.07 4.26 3.97
C GLU A 24 -8.73 3.03 3.33
N PHE A 25 -8.02 2.37 2.42
CA PHE A 25 -8.56 1.29 1.59
C PHE A 25 -9.19 0.13 2.39
N GLU A 26 -8.63 -0.20 3.55
CA GLU A 26 -9.15 -1.17 4.51
C GLU A 26 -10.49 -0.75 5.13
N ASN A 27 -10.77 0.54 5.18
CA ASN A 27 -11.91 1.06 5.88
C ASN A 27 -13.19 0.69 5.13
N SER A 28 -14.12 0.01 5.80
CA SER A 28 -15.31 -0.65 5.22
C SER A 28 -15.09 -1.99 4.51
N LEU A 29 -13.85 -2.52 4.43
CA LEU A 29 -13.60 -3.90 4.02
C LEU A 29 -13.61 -4.82 5.26
N GLY A 30 -14.31 -5.94 5.17
CA GLY A 30 -14.16 -7.00 6.18
C GLY A 30 -12.75 -7.58 6.10
N VAL A 31 -12.18 -8.00 7.23
CA VAL A 31 -10.83 -8.60 7.30
C VAL A 31 -10.65 -9.79 6.33
N ASN A 32 -11.73 -10.52 6.04
CA ASN A 32 -11.76 -11.66 5.12
C ASN A 32 -11.83 -11.30 3.63
N CYS A 33 -11.91 -10.01 3.29
CA CYS A 33 -11.97 -9.54 1.91
C CYS A 33 -10.72 -8.73 1.52
N LEU A 34 -9.89 -8.38 2.51
CA LEU A 34 -8.73 -7.53 2.29
C LEU A 34 -7.71 -8.23 1.39
N ASP A 35 -7.51 -9.52 1.61
CA ASP A 35 -6.68 -10.42 0.81
C ASP A 35 -7.11 -10.46 -0.66
N VAL A 36 -8.34 -10.87 -0.92
CA VAL A 36 -8.85 -11.04 -2.28
C VAL A 36 -8.86 -9.72 -3.04
N VAL A 37 -9.28 -8.62 -2.42
CA VAL A 37 -9.33 -7.33 -3.12
C VAL A 37 -7.92 -6.79 -3.37
N THR A 38 -6.97 -6.96 -2.44
CA THR A 38 -5.58 -6.55 -2.64
C THR A 38 -4.92 -7.31 -3.79
N GLU A 39 -5.11 -8.63 -3.87
CA GLU A 39 -4.59 -9.44 -4.98
C GLU A 39 -5.18 -9.03 -6.33
N ASN A 40 -6.48 -8.71 -6.38
CA ASN A 40 -7.11 -8.23 -7.61
C ASN A 40 -6.57 -6.86 -8.05
N ILE A 41 -6.36 -5.94 -7.11
CA ILE A 41 -5.74 -4.64 -7.39
C ILE A 41 -4.32 -4.80 -7.97
N ILE A 42 -3.53 -5.71 -7.40
CA ILE A 42 -2.17 -6.00 -7.88
C ILE A 42 -2.23 -6.62 -9.28
N THR A 43 -3.17 -7.53 -9.53
CA THR A 43 -3.32 -8.19 -10.83
C THR A 43 -3.77 -7.22 -11.93
N GLU A 44 -4.67 -6.29 -11.63
CA GLU A 44 -5.22 -5.34 -12.62
C GLU A 44 -4.38 -4.07 -12.80
N GLN A 45 -3.20 -3.98 -12.15
CA GLN A 45 -2.30 -2.82 -12.23
C GLN A 45 -1.84 -2.48 -13.66
N ASP A 46 -1.85 -3.45 -14.58
CA ASP A 46 -1.47 -3.24 -15.99
C ASP A 46 -2.55 -2.49 -16.78
N LYS A 47 -3.81 -2.51 -16.30
CA LYS A 47 -4.94 -1.82 -16.93
C LYS A 47 -5.35 -0.55 -16.19
N LEU A 48 -5.13 -0.48 -14.88
CA LEU A 48 -5.62 0.58 -14.00
C LEU A 48 -4.50 1.10 -13.10
N GLN A 49 -4.50 2.40 -12.80
CA GLN A 49 -3.56 2.99 -11.86
C GLN A 49 -4.24 3.20 -10.50
N PHE A 50 -3.71 2.56 -9.46
CA PHE A 50 -4.21 2.71 -8.10
C PHE A 50 -3.29 3.59 -7.24
N ILE A 51 -3.89 4.54 -6.51
CA ILE A 51 -3.26 5.33 -5.45
C ILE A 51 -4.07 5.08 -4.18
N LEU A 52 -3.50 4.30 -3.26
CA LEU A 52 -4.19 3.85 -2.07
C LEU A 52 -3.44 4.32 -0.83
N THR A 53 -4.18 4.68 0.22
CA THR A 53 -3.62 4.84 1.57
C THR A 53 -4.14 3.71 2.45
N SER A 54 -3.29 3.24 3.37
CA SER A 54 -3.65 2.15 4.29
C SER A 54 -2.75 2.19 5.51
N HIS A 55 -3.31 1.93 6.68
CA HIS A 55 -2.54 1.63 7.89
C HIS A 55 -2.41 0.12 8.16
N HIS A 56 -3.06 -0.73 7.37
CA HIS A 56 -3.11 -2.17 7.65
C HIS A 56 -1.81 -2.88 7.21
N PRO A 57 -1.11 -3.59 8.11
CA PRO A 57 0.18 -4.23 7.80
C PRO A 57 0.10 -5.25 6.66
N TYR A 58 -1.03 -5.92 6.50
CA TYR A 58 -1.23 -6.90 5.43
C TYR A 58 -1.07 -6.30 4.03
N ILE A 59 -1.68 -5.13 3.78
CA ILE A 59 -1.58 -4.45 2.48
C ILE A 59 -0.14 -4.04 2.22
N ILE A 60 0.51 -3.48 3.24
CA ILE A 60 1.91 -3.02 3.17
C ILE A 60 2.85 -4.20 2.87
N ASN A 61 2.64 -5.34 3.53
CA ASN A 61 3.47 -6.54 3.37
C ASN A 61 3.29 -7.24 2.01
N ASN A 62 2.18 -7.01 1.31
CA ASN A 62 1.96 -7.52 -0.04
C ASN A 62 2.68 -6.70 -1.12
N ILE A 63 3.20 -5.52 -0.79
CA ILE A 63 4.01 -4.71 -1.70
C ILE A 63 5.48 -5.08 -1.52
N ASN A 64 6.16 -5.43 -2.62
CA ASN A 64 7.58 -5.74 -2.58
C ASN A 64 8.40 -4.57 -2.02
N ILE A 65 9.27 -4.86 -1.05
CA ILE A 65 10.14 -3.87 -0.39
C ILE A 65 10.98 -3.04 -1.37
N ASN A 66 11.36 -3.59 -2.52
CA ASN A 66 12.12 -2.86 -3.55
C ASN A 66 11.32 -1.69 -4.16
N ASN A 67 9.99 -1.76 -4.10
CA ASN A 67 9.11 -0.72 -4.60
C ASN A 67 8.81 0.36 -3.53
N TRP A 68 9.25 0.16 -2.29
CA TRP A 68 8.95 1.08 -1.21
C TRP A 68 9.75 2.39 -1.34
N LYS A 69 9.04 3.50 -1.13
CA LYS A 69 9.61 4.83 -0.96
C LYS A 69 9.32 5.31 0.45
N ILE A 70 10.37 5.61 1.18
CA ILE A 70 10.29 6.12 2.55
C ILE A 70 10.32 7.63 2.46
N VAL A 71 9.27 8.26 2.99
CA VAL A 71 9.11 9.71 3.00
C VAL A 71 9.42 10.21 4.41
N THR A 72 10.41 11.09 4.53
CA THR A 72 10.81 11.72 5.78
C THR A 72 10.55 13.22 5.71
N ARG A 73 10.27 13.83 6.86
CA ARG A 73 10.06 15.28 6.97
C ARG A 73 10.89 15.83 8.12
N LYS A 74 11.71 16.84 7.83
CA LYS A 74 12.41 17.63 8.85
C LYS A 74 12.03 19.10 8.70
N GLY A 75 11.20 19.60 9.62
CA GLY A 75 10.61 20.93 9.53
C GLY A 75 9.75 21.08 8.26
N GLY A 76 10.10 22.02 7.39
CA GLY A 76 9.43 22.25 6.10
C GLY A 76 9.99 21.42 4.92
N LYS A 77 11.06 20.64 5.12
CA LYS A 77 11.70 19.87 4.05
C LYS A 77 11.19 18.43 4.06
N VAL A 78 10.54 18.03 2.96
CA VAL A 78 10.15 16.64 2.69
C VAL A 78 11.20 15.99 1.80
N SER A 79 11.67 14.81 2.18
CA SER A 79 12.67 14.04 1.45
C SER A 79 12.17 12.62 1.22
N THR A 80 12.49 12.06 0.05
CA THR A 80 12.12 10.69 -0.30
C THR A 80 13.39 9.85 -0.46
N HIS A 81 13.30 8.60 -0.03
CA HIS A 81 14.41 7.66 -0.02
C HIS A 81 13.92 6.28 -0.49
N ASN A 82 14.75 5.59 -1.25
CA ASN A 82 14.48 4.19 -1.60
C ASN A 82 14.69 3.31 -0.37
N ALA A 83 13.87 2.27 -0.21
CA ALA A 83 14.05 1.28 0.86
C ALA A 83 15.42 0.59 0.85
N SER A 84 16.05 0.45 -0.33
CA SER A 84 17.41 -0.09 -0.47
C SER A 84 18.46 0.68 0.33
N LYS A 85 18.21 1.95 0.69
CA LYS A 85 19.14 2.77 1.48
C LYS A 85 19.17 2.41 2.96
N PHE A 86 18.14 1.74 3.48
CA PHE A 86 17.95 1.48 4.92
C PHE A 86 18.22 0.03 5.33
N ASN A 87 18.71 -0.81 4.40
CA ASN A 87 19.08 -2.20 4.66
C ASN A 87 18.01 -3.00 5.44
N LEU A 88 16.75 -2.85 5.02
CA LEU A 88 15.54 -3.29 5.74
C LEU A 88 15.33 -4.82 5.75
N GLY A 89 16.34 -5.62 5.40
CA GLY A 89 16.23 -7.08 5.36
C GLY A 89 15.71 -7.61 4.02
N SER A 90 15.48 -8.93 3.97
CA SER A 90 15.16 -9.66 2.74
C SER A 90 13.67 -9.99 2.57
N SER A 91 12.86 -9.84 3.63
CA SER A 91 11.41 -10.08 3.58
C SER A 91 10.62 -8.80 3.87
N ASN A 92 9.42 -8.68 3.29
CA ASN A 92 8.55 -7.51 3.49
C ASN A 92 8.16 -7.34 4.97
N HIS A 93 7.87 -8.44 5.67
CA HIS A 93 7.49 -8.41 7.08
C HIS A 93 8.63 -7.94 8.00
N GLU A 94 9.85 -8.46 7.80
CA GLU A 94 11.03 -8.01 8.54
C GLU A 94 11.34 -6.53 8.25
N GLY A 95 11.18 -6.12 6.99
CA GLY A 95 11.35 -4.73 6.58
C GLY A 95 10.35 -3.78 7.20
N PHE A 96 9.10 -4.21 7.35
CA PHE A 96 8.07 -3.42 8.03
C PHE A 96 8.44 -3.19 9.51
N ILE A 97 8.82 -4.24 10.24
CA ILE A 97 9.20 -4.14 11.66
C ILE A 97 10.43 -3.25 11.83
N LYS A 98 11.47 -3.45 11.02
CA LYS A 98 12.69 -2.63 11.07
C LYS A 98 12.40 -1.17 10.76
N LEU A 99 11.51 -0.90 9.80
CA LEU A 99 11.14 0.46 9.44
C LEU A 99 10.43 1.17 10.61
N ILE A 100 9.50 0.50 11.30
CA ILE A 100 8.83 1.06 12.47
C ILE A 100 9.83 1.37 13.57
N ASN A 101 10.71 0.42 13.92
CA ASN A 101 11.70 0.62 14.97
C ASN A 101 12.69 1.75 14.64
N LEU A 102 13.11 1.88 13.37
CA LEU A 102 13.96 2.98 12.91
C LEU A 102 13.28 4.35 13.03
N LEU A 103 11.94 4.40 12.91
CA LEU A 103 11.18 5.63 13.08
C LEU A 103 11.00 5.99 14.56
N GLU A 104 10.85 5.00 15.44
CA GLU A 104 10.80 5.20 16.89
C GLU A 104 12.12 5.74 17.45
N ASP A 105 13.27 5.24 16.97
CA ASP A 105 14.61 5.69 17.40
C ASP A 105 14.97 7.13 16.96
N GLN A 106 14.19 7.76 16.07
CA GLN A 106 14.43 9.12 15.57
C GLN A 106 13.52 10.20 16.21
N ILE A 107 12.68 9.82 17.18
CA ILE A 107 11.81 10.72 17.96
C ILE A 107 12.43 10.95 19.34
#